data_AF-A0A3A6N5U1-F1
#
_entry.id   AF-A0A3A6N5U1-F1
#
_cell.length_a   1.000
_cell.length_b   1.000
_cell.length_c   1.000
_cell.angle_alpha   90.00
_cell.angle_beta   90.00
_cell.angle_gamma   90.00
#
_symmetry.space_group_name_H-M   'P 1'
#
loop_
_entity.id
_entity.type
_entity.pdbx_description
1 polymer ?
#
loop_
_entity_poly.entity_id
_entity_poly.type
_entity_poly.pdbx_seq_one_letter_code
_entity_poly.pdbx_strand_id
1 'polypeptide(L)'
;MKISIPKIVRPLRLAEYAPEYGEAVVWVHANPSRGKLRELLEARRALAALTPALSQGPSPLAPLPEGEGEGEIEAHLREVDGLMKRIVAWLAENWSQGEAAETHWSVEEVEQVLEHAADSDPGLWPFLVGGTLDVILDYREMAKNGARPPSGS
;
A
#
# COMPACT_ATOMS: atom_id res chain seq x y z
N MET A 1 23.31 -20.11 -15.23
CA MET A 1 21.96 -20.55 -15.64
C MET A 1 21.10 -19.31 -15.84
N LYS A 2 20.39 -19.18 -16.97
CA LYS A 2 19.50 -18.02 -17.25
C LYS A 2 18.06 -18.44 -16.94
N ILE A 3 17.64 -18.36 -15.67
CA ILE A 3 16.22 -18.51 -15.33
C ILE A 3 15.56 -17.14 -15.53
N SER A 4 14.44 -17.11 -16.27
CA SER A 4 13.53 -15.97 -16.28
C SER A 4 12.48 -16.18 -15.20
N ILE A 5 12.37 -15.26 -14.24
CA ILE A 5 11.34 -15.31 -13.19
C ILE A 5 10.16 -14.49 -13.70
N PRO A 6 9.00 -15.11 -14.00
CA PRO A 6 7.85 -14.37 -14.48
C PRO A 6 7.29 -13.46 -13.38
N LYS A 7 6.75 -12.33 -13.79
CA LYS A 7 5.93 -11.48 -12.92
C LYS A 7 4.58 -12.16 -12.71
N ILE A 8 4.17 -12.31 -11.46
CA ILE A 8 2.87 -12.87 -11.07
C ILE A 8 1.99 -11.73 -10.60
N VAL A 9 0.81 -11.63 -11.21
CA VAL A 9 -0.15 -10.56 -10.96
C VAL A 9 -1.43 -11.17 -10.40
N ARG A 10 -2.02 -10.55 -9.39
CA ARG A 10 -3.21 -11.03 -8.69
C ARG A 10 -4.19 -9.88 -8.46
N PRO A 11 -5.50 -10.12 -8.54
CA PRO A 11 -6.49 -9.09 -8.24
C PRO A 11 -6.64 -8.90 -6.73
N LEU A 12 -6.69 -7.65 -6.29
CA LEU A 12 -7.28 -7.22 -5.04
C LEU A 12 -8.67 -6.63 -5.36
N ARG A 13 -9.74 -7.31 -4.97
CA ARG A 13 -11.11 -6.92 -5.32
C ARG A 13 -11.67 -5.98 -4.26
N LEU A 14 -12.16 -4.81 -4.66
CA LEU A 14 -12.72 -3.85 -3.70
C LEU A 14 -14.06 -4.32 -3.12
N ALA A 15 -14.75 -5.25 -3.77
CA ALA A 15 -15.92 -5.94 -3.20
C ALA A 15 -15.61 -6.71 -1.90
N GLU A 16 -14.34 -7.08 -1.66
CA GLU A 16 -13.91 -7.73 -0.40
C GLU A 16 -13.86 -6.72 0.76
N TYR A 17 -13.77 -5.42 0.46
CA TYR A 17 -13.88 -4.34 1.43
C TYR A 17 -15.33 -3.93 1.64
N ALA A 18 -16.03 -3.54 0.58
CA ALA A 18 -17.45 -3.21 0.62
C ALA A 18 -18.16 -3.55 -0.70
N PRO A 19 -19.36 -4.17 -0.69
CA PRO A 19 -20.06 -4.59 -1.90
C PRO A 19 -20.34 -3.46 -2.91
N GLU A 20 -20.47 -2.22 -2.45
CA GLU A 20 -20.78 -1.04 -3.25
C GLU A 20 -19.70 -0.69 -4.27
N TYR A 21 -18.46 -1.14 -4.06
CA TYR A 21 -17.38 -0.99 -5.03
C TYR A 21 -17.49 -1.94 -6.22
N GLY A 22 -18.42 -2.90 -6.20
CA GLY A 22 -18.76 -3.75 -7.33
C GLY A 22 -17.56 -4.49 -7.91
N GLU A 23 -17.36 -4.38 -9.22
CA GLU A 23 -16.31 -5.10 -9.96
C GLU A 23 -14.94 -4.38 -9.95
N ALA A 24 -14.75 -3.35 -9.13
CA ALA A 24 -13.47 -2.62 -9.07
C ALA A 24 -12.34 -3.52 -8.54
N VAL A 25 -11.19 -3.49 -9.25
CA VAL A 25 -10.03 -4.33 -8.97
C VAL A 25 -8.74 -3.53 -9.06
N VAL A 26 -7.83 -3.77 -8.13
CA VAL A 26 -6.42 -3.35 -8.20
C VAL A 26 -5.55 -4.55 -8.55
N TRP A 27 -4.69 -4.44 -9.57
CA TRP A 27 -3.85 -5.54 -10.04
C TRP A 27 -2.46 -5.52 -9.41
N VAL A 28 -2.25 -6.38 -8.43
CA VAL A 28 -1.07 -6.38 -7.55
C VAL A 28 0.03 -7.29 -8.09
N HIS A 29 1.27 -6.79 -8.12
CA HIS A 29 2.46 -7.64 -8.28
C HIS A 29 2.63 -8.52 -7.04
N ALA A 30 2.31 -9.81 -7.15
CA ALA A 30 2.29 -10.75 -6.03
C ALA A 30 3.67 -11.33 -5.67
N ASN A 31 4.64 -11.31 -6.59
CA ASN A 31 6.00 -11.81 -6.36
C ASN A 31 7.11 -10.75 -6.47
N PRO A 32 6.96 -9.55 -5.84
CA PRO A 32 8.00 -8.54 -5.90
C PRO A 32 9.27 -9.06 -5.24
N SER A 33 10.41 -8.57 -5.71
CA SER A 33 11.71 -8.93 -5.15
C SER A 33 11.75 -8.61 -3.65
N ARG A 34 12.60 -9.33 -2.90
CA ARG A 34 12.78 -9.06 -1.47
C ARG A 34 13.22 -7.62 -1.20
N GLY A 35 14.10 -7.08 -2.05
CA GLY A 35 14.55 -5.69 -1.98
C GLY A 35 13.38 -4.72 -2.13
N LYS A 36 12.55 -4.94 -3.16
CA LYS A 36 11.38 -4.09 -3.43
C LYS A 36 10.39 -4.15 -2.27
N LEU A 37 10.05 -5.33 -1.75
CA LEU A 37 9.15 -5.41 -0.60
C LEU A 37 9.73 -4.72 0.64
N ARG A 38 11.05 -4.84 0.87
CA ARG A 38 11.71 -4.21 2.01
C ARG A 38 11.57 -2.69 1.98
N GLU A 39 11.62 -2.06 0.81
CA GLU A 39 11.41 -0.61 0.66
C GLU A 39 10.06 -0.16 1.25
N LEU A 40 8.97 -0.88 0.94
CA LEU A 40 7.64 -0.59 1.50
C LEU A 40 7.61 -0.78 3.02
N LEU A 41 8.14 -1.91 3.50
CA LEU A 41 8.12 -2.24 4.94
C LEU A 41 8.94 -1.24 5.77
N GLU A 42 10.10 -0.81 5.26
CA GLU A 42 10.92 0.21 5.90
C GLU A 42 10.21 1.56 5.94
N ALA A 43 9.60 1.99 4.83
CA ALA A 43 8.85 3.25 4.79
C ALA A 43 7.65 3.23 5.74
N ARG A 44 6.88 2.13 5.78
CA ARG A 44 5.76 1.98 6.73
C ARG A 44 6.21 1.97 8.18
N ARG A 45 7.32 1.28 8.49
CA ARG A 45 7.88 1.25 9.85
C ARG A 45 8.33 2.63 10.29
N ALA A 46 8.98 3.39 9.41
CA ALA A 46 9.39 4.77 9.70
C ALA A 46 8.15 5.66 9.92
N LEU A 47 7.13 5.55 9.07
CA LEU A 47 5.90 6.33 9.21
C LEU A 47 5.20 6.04 10.54
N ALA A 48 5.06 4.77 10.91
CA ALA A 48 4.46 4.35 12.17
C ALA A 48 5.25 4.84 13.40
N ALA A 49 6.58 4.95 13.30
CA ALA A 49 7.42 5.48 14.36
C ALA A 49 7.26 7.01 14.55
N LEU A 50 6.97 7.73 13.47
CA LEU A 50 6.72 9.18 13.49
C LEU A 50 5.30 9.53 13.90
N THR A 51 4.35 8.60 13.75
CA THR A 51 2.95 8.83 14.11
C THR A 51 2.55 7.89 15.26
N PRO A 52 2.85 8.25 16.53
CA PRO A 52 2.36 7.51 17.68
C PRO A 52 0.85 7.27 17.64
N ALA A 53 0.09 8.18 17.02
CA ALA A 53 -1.34 8.02 16.77
C ALA A 53 -1.72 6.84 15.87
N LEU A 54 -0.85 6.42 14.94
CA LEU A 54 -1.04 5.20 14.15
C LEU A 54 -0.58 3.93 14.88
N SER A 55 0.25 4.05 15.92
CA SER A 55 0.86 2.91 16.65
C SER A 55 0.26 2.63 18.04
N GLN A 56 -0.32 3.63 18.69
CA GLN A 56 -0.86 3.62 20.06
C GLN A 56 -1.97 4.68 20.12
N GLY A 57 -3.13 4.43 19.53
CA GLY A 57 -4.11 5.50 19.25
C GLY A 57 -4.43 6.45 20.41
N PRO A 58 -4.23 7.78 20.22
CA PRO A 58 -5.05 8.83 20.79
C PRO A 58 -5.92 9.47 19.70
N SER A 59 -6.99 10.13 20.13
CA SER A 59 -7.93 10.83 19.25
C SER A 59 -7.21 11.87 18.37
N PRO A 60 -7.59 12.03 17.08
CA PRO A 60 -7.11 13.11 16.21
C PRO A 60 -7.48 14.53 16.71
N LEU A 61 -8.19 14.63 17.84
CA LEU A 61 -8.54 15.88 18.52
C LEU A 61 -7.62 16.20 19.72
N ALA A 62 -6.57 15.43 19.96
CA ALA A 62 -5.62 15.76 21.02
C ALA A 62 -4.89 17.06 20.66
N PRO A 63 -4.86 18.07 21.57
CA PRO A 63 -4.10 19.28 21.33
C PRO A 63 -2.62 18.93 21.13
N LEU A 64 -2.00 19.57 20.14
CA LEU A 64 -0.56 19.47 19.93
C LEU A 64 0.16 19.88 21.24
N PRO A 65 1.22 19.18 21.64
CA PRO A 65 1.99 19.57 22.81
C PRO A 65 2.48 21.01 22.66
N GLU A 66 2.08 21.89 23.60
CA GLU A 66 2.55 23.26 23.66
C GLU A 66 4.06 23.27 23.94
N GLY A 67 4.87 23.74 22.98
CA GLY A 67 6.29 24.04 23.21
C GLY A 67 7.32 23.35 22.33
N GLU A 68 6.93 22.51 21.36
CA GLU A 68 7.86 22.07 20.31
C GLU A 68 8.06 23.21 19.31
N GLY A 69 9.31 23.59 19.05
CA GLY A 69 9.62 24.74 18.20
C GLY A 69 9.04 24.55 16.79
N GLU A 70 8.48 25.60 16.19
CA GLU A 70 7.85 25.55 14.86
C GLU A 70 8.70 24.80 13.80
N GLY A 71 10.03 24.87 13.90
CA GLY A 71 10.96 24.14 13.03
C GLY A 71 11.02 22.61 13.24
N GLU A 72 10.75 22.11 14.44
CA GLU A 72 10.67 20.67 14.73
C GLU A 72 9.38 20.07 14.17
N ILE A 73 8.26 20.79 14.31
CA ILE A 73 6.97 20.42 13.71
C ILE A 73 7.08 20.41 12.17
N GLU A 74 7.66 21.44 11.57
CA GLU A 74 7.84 21.50 10.12
C GLU A 74 8.75 20.37 9.60
N ALA A 75 9.84 20.07 10.31
CA ALA A 75 10.72 18.96 9.96
C ALA A 75 9.98 17.61 10.05
N HIS A 76 9.16 17.43 11.09
CA HIS A 76 8.34 16.23 11.28
C HIS A 76 7.34 16.04 10.14
N LEU A 77 6.57 17.08 9.80
CA LEU A 77 5.60 17.05 8.70
C LEU A 77 6.26 16.76 7.36
N ARG A 78 7.44 17.33 7.11
CA ARG A 78 8.22 17.07 5.90
C ARG A 78 8.70 15.61 5.81
N GLU A 79 9.06 15.00 6.94
CA GLU A 79 9.46 13.60 6.98
C GLU A 79 8.27 12.67 6.72
N VAL A 80 7.11 12.95 7.33
CA VAL A 80 5.86 12.22 7.07
C VAL A 80 5.46 12.31 5.60
N ASP A 81 5.47 13.50 5.00
CA ASP A 81 5.19 13.71 3.57
C ASP A 81 6.14 12.91 2.68
N GLY A 82 7.45 12.95 2.98
CA GLY A 82 8.46 12.19 2.23
C GLY A 82 8.25 10.68 2.29
N LEU A 83 7.84 10.14 3.44
CA LEU A 83 7.54 8.72 3.59
C LEU A 83 6.25 8.33 2.88
N MET A 84 5.22 9.17 2.94
CA MET A 84 3.96 8.94 2.23
C MET A 84 4.19 8.90 0.71
N LYS A 85 4.93 9.87 0.15
CA LYS A 85 5.30 9.88 -1.27
C LYS A 85 6.03 8.61 -1.71
N ARG A 86 6.93 8.09 -0.86
CA ARG A 86 7.63 6.83 -1.13
C ARG A 86 6.67 5.63 -1.15
N ILE A 87 5.70 5.58 -0.24
CA ILE A 87 4.69 4.51 -0.19
C ILE A 87 3.79 4.59 -1.42
N VAL A 88 3.27 5.77 -1.75
CA VAL A 88 2.44 6.02 -2.95
C VAL A 88 3.18 5.60 -4.22
N ALA A 89 4.41 6.08 -4.43
CA ALA A 89 5.18 5.73 -5.61
C ALA A 89 5.45 4.22 -5.71
N TRP A 90 5.67 3.56 -4.57
CA TRP A 90 5.81 2.11 -4.53
C TRP A 90 4.52 1.40 -4.93
N LEU A 91 3.36 1.85 -4.44
CA LEU A 91 2.05 1.28 -4.75
C LEU A 91 1.69 1.48 -6.22
N ALA A 92 1.90 2.68 -6.77
CA ALA A 92 1.69 2.96 -8.19
C ALA A 92 2.47 1.99 -9.09
N GLU A 93 3.76 1.76 -8.79
CA GLU A 93 4.55 0.76 -9.51
C GLU A 93 4.00 -0.66 -9.28
N ASN A 94 3.60 -1.01 -8.06
CA ASN A 94 3.15 -2.35 -7.72
C ASN A 94 1.76 -2.70 -8.31
N TRP A 95 0.89 -1.70 -8.43
CA TRP A 95 -0.48 -1.81 -8.95
C TRP A 95 -0.56 -1.67 -10.48
N SER A 96 0.51 -1.18 -11.13
CA SER A 96 0.59 -1.03 -12.58
C SER A 96 1.03 -2.28 -13.32
N GLN A 97 0.40 -3.41 -13.00
CA GLN A 97 0.84 -4.72 -13.50
C GLN A 97 -0.22 -5.49 -14.28
N GLY A 98 -1.42 -4.94 -14.43
CA GLY A 98 -2.39 -5.50 -15.37
C GLY A 98 -1.85 -5.48 -16.82
N GLU A 99 -2.38 -6.36 -17.66
CA GLU A 99 -1.94 -6.43 -19.07
C GLU A 99 -2.33 -5.17 -19.86
N ALA A 100 -3.42 -4.52 -19.45
CA ALA A 100 -4.00 -3.38 -20.14
C ALA A 100 -3.55 -2.05 -19.49
N ALA A 101 -3.16 -1.08 -20.31
CA ALA A 101 -2.53 0.17 -19.84
C ALA A 101 -3.48 1.03 -18.99
N GLU A 102 -4.79 0.93 -19.23
CA GLU A 102 -5.85 1.58 -18.46
C GLU A 102 -5.99 1.05 -17.02
N THR A 103 -5.34 -0.08 -16.72
CA THR A 103 -5.29 -0.64 -15.36
C THR A 103 -4.04 -0.20 -14.61
N HIS A 104 -3.17 0.60 -15.25
CA HIS A 104 -1.95 1.11 -14.65
C HIS A 104 -2.23 2.38 -13.87
N TRP A 105 -1.58 2.48 -12.73
CA TRP A 105 -1.68 3.56 -11.78
C TRP A 105 -0.44 4.45 -11.87
N SER A 106 -0.65 5.71 -12.21
CA SER A 106 0.31 6.78 -11.97
C SER A 106 0.48 7.07 -10.48
N VAL A 107 1.54 7.79 -10.13
CA VAL A 107 1.74 8.26 -8.75
C VAL A 107 0.58 9.17 -8.36
N GLU A 108 0.22 10.08 -9.26
CA GLU A 108 -0.83 11.07 -9.10
C GLU A 108 -2.21 10.44 -8.86
N GLU A 109 -2.54 9.35 -9.55
CA GLU A 109 -3.80 8.62 -9.33
C GLU A 109 -3.84 7.95 -7.95
N VAL A 110 -2.71 7.42 -7.47
CA VAL A 110 -2.64 6.83 -6.12
C VAL A 110 -2.69 7.91 -5.04
N GLU A 111 -2.08 9.08 -5.28
CA GLU A 111 -2.22 10.25 -4.39
C GLU A 111 -3.68 10.70 -4.30
N GLN A 112 -4.39 10.77 -5.44
CA GLN A 112 -5.81 11.08 -5.45
C GLN A 112 -6.62 10.07 -4.64
N VAL A 113 -6.36 8.76 -4.77
CA VAL A 113 -7.04 7.75 -3.94
C VAL A 113 -6.79 7.98 -2.46
N LEU A 114 -5.55 8.27 -2.05
CA LEU A 114 -5.20 8.58 -0.68
C LEU A 114 -5.99 9.79 -0.15
N GLU A 115 -6.00 10.89 -0.90
CA GLU A 115 -6.71 12.13 -0.55
C GLU A 115 -8.22 11.90 -0.45
N HIS A 116 -8.82 11.28 -1.47
CA HIS A 116 -10.26 11.00 -1.50
C HIS A 116 -10.67 10.04 -0.39
N ALA A 117 -9.85 9.02 -0.09
CA ALA A 117 -10.10 8.11 1.01
C ALA A 117 -10.06 8.85 2.36
N ALA A 118 -9.10 9.76 2.57
CA ALA A 118 -9.03 10.52 3.82
C ALA A 118 -10.32 11.30 4.12
N ASP A 119 -10.98 11.84 3.09
CA ASP A 119 -12.18 12.65 3.24
C ASP A 119 -13.49 11.84 3.22
N SER A 120 -13.57 10.80 2.40
CA SER A 120 -14.85 10.10 2.11
C SER A 120 -14.94 8.71 2.72
N ASP A 121 -13.83 7.99 2.81
CA ASP A 121 -13.78 6.65 3.39
C ASP A 121 -12.37 6.34 3.96
N PRO A 122 -12.12 6.73 5.22
CA PRO A 122 -10.82 6.54 5.85
C PRO A 122 -10.39 5.07 5.98
N GLY A 123 -11.34 4.12 5.85
CA GLY A 123 -11.06 2.68 5.90
C GLY A 123 -10.51 2.11 4.58
N LEU A 124 -10.75 2.79 3.46
CA LEU A 124 -10.35 2.32 2.14
C LEU A 124 -8.82 2.27 1.96
N TRP A 125 -8.12 3.34 2.37
CA TRP A 125 -6.66 3.40 2.25
C TRP A 125 -5.94 2.27 3.00
N PRO A 126 -6.19 2.04 4.31
CA PRO A 126 -5.55 0.93 5.02
C PRO A 126 -5.95 -0.44 4.46
N PHE A 127 -7.18 -0.60 3.93
CA PHE A 127 -7.57 -1.81 3.21
C PHE A 127 -6.71 -2.04 1.96
N LEU A 128 -6.55 -1.04 1.09
CA LEU A 128 -5.78 -1.17 -0.15
C LEU A 128 -4.31 -1.52 0.14
N VAL A 129 -3.70 -0.83 1.11
CA VAL A 129 -2.30 -1.08 1.50
C VAL A 129 -2.14 -2.45 2.18
N GLY A 130 -3.06 -2.82 3.07
CA GLY A 130 -3.08 -4.12 3.75
C GLY A 130 -3.30 -5.27 2.79
N GLY A 131 -4.36 -5.21 1.98
CA GLY A 131 -4.70 -6.22 0.98
C GLY A 131 -3.60 -6.42 -0.06
N THR A 132 -2.85 -5.37 -0.43
CA THR A 132 -1.66 -5.51 -1.28
C THR A 132 -0.61 -6.42 -0.64
N LEU A 133 -0.36 -6.28 0.66
CA LEU A 133 0.56 -7.16 1.37
C LEU A 133 0.02 -8.57 1.52
N ASP A 134 -1.27 -8.73 1.81
CA ASP A 134 -1.90 -10.04 1.95
C ASP A 134 -1.77 -10.83 0.63
N VAL A 135 -2.05 -10.20 -0.51
CA VAL A 135 -1.83 -10.80 -1.84
C VAL A 135 -0.38 -11.29 -2.04
N ILE A 136 0.61 -10.51 -1.59
CA ILE A 136 2.03 -10.87 -1.69
C ILE A 136 2.38 -12.03 -0.73
N LEU A 137 1.86 -11.99 0.49
CA LEU A 137 2.11 -13.00 1.51
C LEU A 137 1.46 -14.33 1.14
N ASP A 138 0.20 -14.32 0.73
CA ASP A 138 -0.55 -15.48 0.27
C ASP A 138 0.16 -16.20 -0.88
N TYR A 139 0.61 -15.44 -1.89
CA TYR A 139 1.39 -16.02 -2.99
C TYR A 139 2.66 -16.73 -2.49
N ARG A 140 3.37 -16.11 -1.54
CA ARG A 140 4.61 -16.67 -0.98
C ARG A 140 4.35 -17.89 -0.11
N GLU A 141 3.25 -17.93 0.62
CA GLU A 141 2.84 -19.09 1.41
C GLU A 141 2.42 -20.25 0.53
N MET A 142 1.58 -20.01 -0.48
CA MET A 142 1.21 -21.00 -1.49
C MET A 142 2.44 -21.60 -2.18
N ALA A 143 3.41 -20.75 -2.55
CA ALA A 143 4.66 -21.18 -3.18
C ALA A 143 5.52 -22.06 -2.26
N LYS A 144 5.54 -21.80 -0.94
CA LYS A 144 6.25 -22.63 0.05
C LYS A 144 5.57 -23.98 0.25
N ASN A 145 4.24 -24.01 0.23
CA ASN A 145 3.45 -25.20 0.52
C ASN A 145 3.23 -26.10 -0.70
N GLY A 146 3.78 -25.75 -1.87
CA GLY A 146 3.62 -26.51 -3.11
C GLY A 146 2.20 -26.50 -3.68
N ALA A 147 1.33 -25.63 -3.16
CA ALA A 147 -0.04 -25.49 -3.64
C ALA A 147 -0.02 -24.80 -5.01
N ARG A 148 -0.27 -25.56 -6.09
CA ARG A 148 -0.54 -24.97 -7.40
C ARG A 148 -1.82 -24.14 -7.29
N PRO A 149 -1.84 -22.89 -7.79
CA PRO A 149 -3.11 -22.21 -7.99
C PRO A 149 -3.97 -23.03 -8.97
N PRO A 150 -5.30 -23.05 -8.81
CA PRO A 150 -6.16 -23.67 -9.80
C PRO A 150 -5.85 -23.05 -11.16
N SER A 151 -5.55 -23.90 -12.14
CA SER A 151 -5.45 -23.52 -13.53
C SER A 151 -6.82 -22.98 -13.95
N GLY A 152 -6.94 -21.65 -14.01
CA GLY A 152 -8.14 -20.98 -14.52
C GLY A 152 -8.41 -21.45 -15.94
N SER A 153 -9.63 -21.96 -16.13
CA SER A 153 -10.21 -22.44 -17.39
C SER A 153 -10.68 -21.28 -18.26
#